data_AF-A0A8G2CNF6-F1
#
_entry.id   AF-A0A8G2CNF6-F1
#
_cell.length_a   1.000
_cell.length_b   1.000
_cell.length_c   1.000
_cell.angle_alpha   90.00
_cell.angle_beta   90.00
_cell.angle_gamma   90.00
#
_symmetry.space_group_name_H-M   'P 1'
#
loop_
_entity.id
_entity.type
_entity.pdbx_description
1 polymer ?
#
loop_
_entity_poly.entity_id
_entity_poly.type
_entity_poly.pdbx_seq_one_letter_code
_entity_poly.pdbx_strand_id
1 'polypeptide(L)'
;MREDTVRLWRSDFMKDGVGALKATVAPGPVPEKSEAALGVALPLLAEPVADRRNWTIPRLRAEIQAREGVSISRSQLSKALRKKSSVGGVPGTR
;
A
#
# COMPACT_ATOMS: atom_id res chain seq x y z
N MET A 1 -14.81 -2.63 -23.23
CA MET A 1 -13.88 -1.62 -23.78
C MET A 1 -14.73 -0.63 -24.55
N ARG A 2 -14.63 0.68 -24.27
CA ARG A 2 -15.37 1.70 -25.04
C ARG A 2 -14.61 1.96 -26.35
N GLU A 3 -15.31 2.25 -27.45
CA GLU A 3 -14.67 2.49 -28.77
C GLU A 3 -13.63 3.63 -28.74
N ASP A 4 -13.80 4.61 -27.85
CA ASP A 4 -12.86 5.73 -27.70
C ASP A 4 -11.50 5.37 -27.08
N THR A 5 -11.36 4.18 -26.49
CA THR A 5 -10.11 3.78 -25.83
C THR A 5 -8.96 3.61 -26.84
N VAL A 6 -9.22 3.08 -28.04
CA VAL A 6 -8.18 2.90 -29.06
C VAL A 6 -7.74 4.24 -29.65
N ARG A 7 -8.68 5.17 -29.85
CA ARG A 7 -8.37 6.54 -30.29
C ARG A 7 -7.50 7.28 -29.28
N LEU A 8 -7.84 7.16 -27.99
CA LEU A 8 -7.04 7.71 -26.89
C LEU A 8 -5.61 7.15 -26.90
N TRP A 9 -5.44 5.82 -26.97
CA TRP A 9 -4.11 5.20 -27.03
C TRP A 9 -3.30 5.61 -28.27
N ARG A 10 -3.94 5.75 -29.43
CA ARG A 10 -3.26 6.25 -30.63
C ARG A 10 -2.78 7.70 -30.44
N SER A 11 -3.60 8.54 -29.83
CA SER A 11 -3.21 9.93 -29.50
C SER A 11 -2.04 9.97 -28.52
N ASP A 12 -2.10 9.19 -27.44
CA ASP A 12 -1.03 9.10 -26.45
C ASP A 12 0.28 8.57 -27.07
N PHE A 13 0.18 7.53 -27.90
CA PHE A 13 1.33 6.99 -28.63
C PHE A 13 1.94 8.00 -29.60
N MET A 14 1.13 8.78 -30.32
CA MET A 14 1.66 9.83 -31.20
C MET A 14 2.36 10.95 -30.43
N LYS A 15 2.03 11.17 -29.16
CA LYS A 15 2.59 12.22 -28.31
C LYS A 15 3.97 11.87 -27.73
N ASP A 16 4.15 10.64 -27.24
CA ASP A 16 5.38 10.22 -26.54
C ASP A 16 5.68 8.71 -26.67
N GLY A 17 5.15 8.09 -27.73
CA GLY A 17 5.34 6.68 -28.03
C GLY A 17 4.86 5.76 -26.90
N VAL A 18 5.65 4.72 -26.63
CA VAL A 18 5.35 3.74 -25.58
C VAL A 18 5.44 4.35 -24.17
N GLY A 19 6.15 5.47 -24.00
CA GLY A 19 6.27 6.20 -22.73
C GLY A 19 4.92 6.69 -22.21
N ALA A 20 4.17 7.39 -23.06
CA ALA A 20 2.82 7.87 -22.73
C ALA A 20 1.86 6.73 -22.39
N LEU A 21 1.89 5.61 -23.14
CA LEU A 21 1.03 4.47 -22.84
C LEU A 21 1.30 3.88 -21.45
N LYS A 22 2.57 3.82 -21.01
CA LYS A 22 2.93 3.33 -19.67
C LYS A 22 2.54 4.31 -18.57
N ALA A 23 2.59 5.61 -18.83
CA ALA A 23 2.26 6.66 -17.86
C ALA A 23 0.76 6.75 -17.54
N THR A 24 -0.12 6.17 -18.38
CA THR A 24 -1.58 6.30 -18.27
C THR A 24 -2.24 5.52 -17.12
N VAL A 25 -1.47 4.85 -16.25
CA VAL A 25 -2.05 4.28 -15.02
C VAL A 25 -2.33 5.43 -14.05
N ALA A 26 -3.52 6.01 -14.17
CA ALA A 26 -4.00 7.02 -13.24
C ALA A 26 -3.88 6.48 -11.81
N PRO A 27 -3.29 7.24 -10.87
CA PRO A 27 -3.26 6.84 -9.48
C PRO A 27 -4.68 6.59 -8.99
N GLY A 28 -4.93 5.40 -8.44
CA GLY A 28 -6.21 5.11 -7.80
C GLY A 28 -6.45 6.02 -6.59
N PRO A 29 -7.67 5.98 -6.00
CA PRO A 29 -7.98 6.72 -4.79
C PRO A 29 -6.94 6.49 -3.68
N VAL A 30 -6.71 7.51 -2.86
CA VAL A 30 -5.79 7.45 -1.72
C VAL A 30 -6.21 6.29 -0.79
N PRO A 31 -5.28 5.42 -0.37
CA PRO A 31 -5.62 4.25 0.44
C PRO A 31 -5.75 4.62 1.93
N GLU A 32 -6.71 5.49 2.28
CA GLU A 32 -6.90 6.09 3.61
C GLU A 32 -6.83 5.06 4.75
N LYS A 33 -7.56 3.93 4.63
CA LYS A 33 -7.55 2.86 5.64
C LYS A 33 -6.18 2.24 5.85
N SER A 34 -5.39 2.11 4.78
CA SER A 34 -4.04 1.55 4.87
C SER A 34 -3.07 2.55 5.47
N GLU A 35 -3.24 3.85 5.18
CA GLU A 35 -2.42 4.91 5.76
C GLU A 35 -2.67 5.04 7.26
N ALA A 36 -3.93 5.13 7.68
CA ALA A 36 -4.30 5.16 9.10
C ALA A 36 -3.79 3.91 9.85
N ALA A 37 -3.96 2.72 9.25
CA ALA A 37 -3.43 1.48 9.81
C ALA A 37 -1.90 1.48 9.95
N LEU A 38 -1.17 2.03 8.99
CA LEU A 38 0.29 2.15 9.05
C LEU A 38 0.76 3.17 10.09
N GLY A 39 -0.02 4.24 10.31
CA GLY A 39 0.25 5.23 11.37
C GLY A 39 0.32 4.59 12.75
N VAL A 40 -0.54 3.61 13.03
CA VAL A 40 -0.52 2.85 14.30
C VAL A 40 0.49 1.71 14.28
N ALA A 41 0.54 0.93 13.19
CA ALA A 41 1.33 -0.30 13.18
C ALA A 41 2.84 -0.04 13.15
N LEU A 42 3.31 1.00 12.45
CA LEU A 42 4.76 1.22 12.29
C LEU A 42 5.47 1.60 13.59
N PRO A 43 4.96 2.52 14.43
CA PRO A 43 5.58 2.80 15.73
C PRO A 43 5.67 1.56 16.62
N LEU A 44 4.59 0.77 16.73
CA LEU A 44 4.56 -0.49 17.49
C LEU A 44 5.59 -1.50 16.96
N LEU A 45 5.78 -1.51 15.64
CA LEU A 45 6.76 -2.34 14.96
C LEU A 45 8.15 -1.70 14.82
N ALA A 46 8.41 -0.56 15.47
CA ALA A 46 9.73 0.05 15.62
C ALA A 46 10.33 -0.21 17.02
N GLU A 47 9.51 -0.54 18.03
CA GLU A 47 9.97 -0.84 19.40
C GLU A 47 10.99 -2.00 19.43
N PRO A 48 12.04 -1.96 20.26
CA PRO A 48 13.02 -3.04 20.36
C PRO A 48 12.37 -4.41 20.56
N VAL A 49 12.87 -5.43 19.86
CA VAL A 49 12.28 -6.79 19.92
C VAL A 49 12.30 -7.37 21.35
N ALA A 50 13.26 -6.96 22.18
CA ALA A 50 13.37 -7.36 23.58
C ALA A 50 12.15 -6.93 24.42
N ASP A 51 11.57 -5.77 24.12
CA ASP A 51 10.46 -5.18 24.88
C ASP A 51 9.11 -5.30 24.15
N ARG A 52 9.13 -5.89 22.94
CA ARG A 52 7.98 -5.91 22.05
C ARG A 52 7.02 -7.05 22.38
N ARG A 53 5.75 -6.70 22.60
CA ARG A 53 4.63 -7.66 22.57
C ARG A 53 4.60 -8.40 21.23
N ASN A 54 4.40 -9.72 21.22
CA ASN A 54 4.24 -10.47 19.96
C ASN A 54 3.03 -9.95 19.15
N TRP A 55 3.33 -9.15 18.13
CA TRP A 55 2.38 -8.51 17.24
C TRP A 55 2.05 -9.40 16.04
N THR A 56 1.00 -10.20 16.19
CA THR A 56 0.41 -10.92 15.07
C THR A 56 -0.52 -10.01 14.26
N ILE A 57 -0.74 -10.31 12.98
CA ILE A 57 -1.65 -9.52 12.13
C ILE A 57 -3.05 -9.35 12.76
N PRO A 58 -3.68 -10.38 13.37
CA PRO A 58 -4.95 -10.20 14.07
C PRO A 58 -4.87 -9.21 15.25
N ARG A 59 -3.78 -9.23 16.04
CA ARG A 59 -3.59 -8.31 17.17
C ARG A 59 -3.41 -6.88 16.71
N LEU A 60 -2.61 -6.67 15.65
CA LEU A 60 -2.45 -5.34 15.06
C LEU A 60 -3.78 -4.78 14.56
N ARG A 61 -4.63 -5.60 13.93
CA ARG A 61 -5.97 -5.15 13.49
C ARG A 61 -6.85 -4.71 14.66
N ALA A 62 -6.84 -5.46 15.76
CA ALA A 62 -7.60 -5.10 16.95
C ALA A 62 -7.10 -3.78 17.55
N GLU A 63 -5.78 -3.60 17.61
CA GLU A 63 -5.16 -2.37 18.10
C GLU A 63 -5.47 -1.16 17.21
N ILE A 64 -5.37 -1.33 15.88
CA ILE A 64 -5.73 -0.29 14.90
C ILE A 64 -7.20 0.10 15.06
N GLN A 65 -8.10 -0.86 15.19
CA GLN A 65 -9.52 -0.59 15.41
C GLN A 65 -9.76 0.15 16.73
N ALA A 66 -9.04 -0.21 17.79
CA ALA A 66 -9.17 0.41 19.11
C ALA A 66 -8.66 1.86 19.13
N ARG A 67 -7.59 2.17 18.41
CA ARG A 67 -6.98 3.52 18.40
C ARG A 67 -7.59 4.47 17.38
N GLU A 68 -7.85 3.99 16.17
CA GLU A 68 -8.25 4.83 15.02
C GLU A 68 -9.70 4.59 14.57
N GLY A 69 -10.39 3.59 15.13
CA GLY A 69 -11.73 3.21 14.66
C GLY A 69 -11.76 2.58 13.27
N VAL A 70 -10.59 2.36 12.64
CA VAL A 70 -10.47 1.87 11.27
C VAL A 70 -10.45 0.34 11.21
N SER A 71 -11.42 -0.23 10.49
CA SER A 71 -11.44 -1.65 10.18
C SER A 71 -10.74 -1.93 8.85
N ILE A 72 -9.61 -2.62 8.91
CA ILE A 72 -8.83 -3.10 7.76
C ILE A 72 -8.83 -4.63 7.71
N SER A 73 -8.83 -5.21 6.51
CA SER A 73 -8.75 -6.67 6.35
C SER A 73 -7.34 -7.20 6.64
N ARG A 74 -7.24 -8.50 6.97
CA ARG A 74 -5.94 -9.17 7.17
C ARG A 74 -5.03 -9.07 5.94
N SER A 75 -5.58 -9.32 4.75
CA SER A 75 -4.83 -9.29 3.50
C SER A 75 -4.37 -7.87 3.14
N GLN A 76 -5.23 -6.87 3.33
CA GLN A 76 -4.87 -5.47 3.08
C GLN A 76 -3.81 -4.97 4.06
N LEU A 77 -3.93 -5.27 5.35
CA LEU A 77 -2.91 -4.89 6.33
C LEU A 77 -1.56 -5.55 6.02
N SER A 78 -1.57 -6.85 5.68
CA SER A 78 -0.36 -7.57 5.28
C SER A 78 0.28 -6.97 4.02
N LYS A 79 -0.53 -6.56 3.03
CA LYS A 79 -0.05 -5.88 1.82
C LYS A 79 0.53 -4.50 2.12
N ALA A 80 -0.14 -3.70 2.96
CA ALA A 80 0.33 -2.37 3.35
C ALA A 80 1.67 -2.44 4.09
N LEU A 81 1.81 -3.38 5.03
CA LEU A 81 3.06 -3.60 5.77
C LEU A 81 4.20 -4.02 4.84
N ARG A 82 3.97 -4.98 3.93
CA ARG A 82 4.98 -5.40 2.93
C ARG A 82 5.39 -4.26 1.99
N LYS A 83 4.42 -3.46 1.54
CA LYS A 83 4.71 -2.31 0.68
C LYS A 83 5.58 -1.29 1.42
N LYS A 84 5.26 -0.98 2.68
CA LYS A 84 6.07 -0.04 3.47
C LYS A 84 7.47 -0.57 3.76
N SER A 85 7.63 -1.85 4.10
CA SER A 85 8.95 -2.45 4.32
C SER A 85 9.81 -2.41 3.05
N SER A 86 9.20 -2.63 1.87
CA SER A 86 9.93 -2.54 0.59
C SER A 86 10.42 -1.13 0.24
N VAL A 87 9.77 -0.08 0.76
CA VAL A 87 10.14 1.33 0.52
C VAL A 87 11.16 1.83 1.57
N GLY A 88 11.29 1.14 2.72
CA GLY A 88 12.17 1.53 3.83
C GLY A 88 13.57 0.92 3.85
N GLY A 89 13.92 0.01 2.93
CA GLY A 89 15.28 -0.48 2.74
C GLY A 89 15.60 -1.90 3.25
N VAL A 90 16.48 -2.53 2.46
CA VAL A 90 17.16 -3.84 2.53
C VAL A 90 16.36 -5.08 2.03
N PRO A 91 16.82 -5.75 0.95
CA PRO A 91 16.37 -7.09 0.61
C PRO A 91 16.78 -8.06 1.70
N GLY A 92 15.81 -8.64 2.41
CA GLY A 92 16.07 -9.73 3.33
C GLY A 92 16.49 -10.97 2.54
N THR A 93 17.75 -11.37 2.70
CA THR A 93 18.24 -12.71 2.37
C THR A 93 17.55 -13.73 3.28
N ARG A 94 16.66 -14.56 2.72
CA ARG A 94 16.61 -16.02 2.90
C ARG A 94 15.51 -16.65 2.07
#